data_AF-A0A0K1F7M6-F1
#
_entry.id   AF-A0A0K1F7M6-F1
#
_cell.length_a   1.000
_cell.length_b   1.000
_cell.length_c   1.000
_cell.angle_alpha   90.00
_cell.angle_beta   90.00
_cell.angle_gamma   90.00
#
_symmetry.space_group_name_H-M   'P 1'
#
loop_
_entity.id
_entity.type
_entity.pdbx_description
1 polymer ?
#
loop_
_entity_poly.entity_id
_entity_poly.type
_entity_poly.pdbx_seq_one_letter_code
_entity_poly.pdbx_strand_id
1 'polypeptide(L)'
;MTLPLAVALVLAALAGALVRSRPTALPGLLCGGILLLVAAASPHVWNWARVRNGSGLPTDYIADVSLDSEAAQAFLFAAVGCFLGGVLVGVFVPPGPKVAPLGADRVARLVRWASVVLLVMWCLGAGPSLWYRAVYLESDGIKAFTNISSLLGPLVGVAGLATARQAPTRRDRLMAYALAGVWFILTSSLGSRVSLLFPVLGFGLFLQWVLGRRSWRWGIVAAALTYPFIYVCLADFALTLLVRSTPHGLSMYLTNLSSPQVPQLGDPAGWVAPVQWLGSSISASTVITEFSVAYNPGAEVLLVNANPMPSGLASAVDPFSAERFWPYEWIPLSFAGEWYGALGPMAQVLLFAGITGYAGAATEVFRRRGLPIGTAMVLALVLLSMLISIQYPSRMFWRLISMIVLLPFGAPVLTALLRSVPTRSVYASVVR
;
A
#
# COMPACT_ATOMS: atom_id res chain seq x y z
N MET A 1 -14.31 22.30 17.52
CA MET A 1 -13.70 20.96 17.37
C MET A 1 -14.83 19.98 17.15
N THR A 2 -14.85 19.29 16.01
CA THR A 2 -15.96 18.39 15.67
C THR A 2 -15.97 17.18 16.62
N LEU A 3 -17.15 16.73 17.06
CA LEU A 3 -17.30 15.55 17.92
C LEU A 3 -16.50 14.32 17.41
N PRO A 4 -16.54 13.96 16.12
CA PRO A 4 -15.79 12.79 15.64
C PRO A 4 -14.27 12.95 15.73
N LEU A 5 -13.72 14.16 15.57
CA LEU A 5 -12.29 14.40 15.77
C LEU A 5 -11.89 14.16 17.24
N ALA A 6 -12.68 14.66 18.19
CA ALA A 6 -12.43 14.44 19.61
C ALA A 6 -12.39 12.94 19.94
N VAL A 7 -13.39 12.19 19.46
CA VAL A 7 -13.49 10.74 19.64
C VAL A 7 -12.31 10.02 18.98
N ALA A 8 -11.96 10.40 17.75
CA ALA A 8 -10.83 9.80 17.02
C ALA A 8 -9.51 9.97 17.79
N LEU A 9 -9.23 11.15 18.34
CA LEU A 9 -7.99 11.42 19.09
C LEU A 9 -7.93 10.61 20.39
N VAL A 10 -9.04 10.49 21.12
CA VAL A 10 -9.11 9.66 22.33
C VAL A 10 -8.89 8.19 21.99
N LEU A 11 -9.57 7.67 20.97
CA LEU A 11 -9.40 6.28 20.54
C LEU A 11 -8.00 6.02 19.98
N ALA A 12 -7.39 6.97 19.27
CA ALA A 12 -6.02 6.88 18.79
C ALA A 12 -5.02 6.78 19.95
N ALA A 13 -5.20 7.59 21.00
CA ALA A 13 -4.37 7.53 22.20
C ALA A 13 -4.51 6.17 22.92
N LEU A 14 -5.75 5.67 23.05
CA LEU A 14 -6.02 4.35 23.63
C LEU A 14 -5.41 3.22 22.80
N ALA A 15 -5.60 3.23 21.48
CA ALA A 15 -5.00 2.25 20.58
C ALA A 15 -3.47 2.31 20.65
N GLY A 16 -2.87 3.51 20.67
CA GLY A 16 -1.43 3.72 20.80
C GLY A 16 -0.87 3.19 22.12
N ALA A 17 -1.58 3.40 23.22
CA ALA A 17 -1.22 2.83 24.52
C ALA A 17 -1.31 1.29 24.51
N LEU A 18 -2.36 0.74 23.89
CA LEU A 18 -2.56 -0.70 23.75
C LEU A 18 -1.47 -1.36 22.89
N VAL A 19 -1.08 -0.78 21.76
CA VAL A 19 -0.09 -1.39 20.82
C VAL A 19 1.20 -1.82 21.51
N ARG A 20 1.65 -1.10 22.56
CA ARG A 20 2.86 -1.44 23.32
C ARG A 20 2.77 -2.81 24.01
N SER A 21 1.58 -3.19 24.46
CA SER A 21 1.31 -4.46 25.16
C SER A 21 0.54 -5.47 24.30
N ARG A 22 -0.20 -5.00 23.30
CA ARG A 22 -1.15 -5.72 22.46
C ARG A 22 -0.94 -5.34 20.99
N PRO A 23 -0.04 -6.03 20.26
CA PRO A 23 0.25 -5.71 18.85
C PRO A 23 -0.96 -5.92 17.93
N THR A 24 -2.02 -6.59 18.40
CA THR A 24 -3.29 -6.78 17.69
C THR A 24 -4.04 -5.47 17.44
N ALA A 25 -3.76 -4.42 18.20
CA ALA A 25 -4.32 -3.08 17.98
C ALA A 25 -3.62 -2.31 16.84
N LEU A 26 -2.48 -2.80 16.34
CA LEU A 26 -1.65 -2.09 15.37
C LEU A 26 -2.36 -1.78 14.03
N PRO A 27 -3.13 -2.71 13.42
CA PRO A 27 -3.88 -2.41 12.20
C PRO A 27 -4.80 -1.19 12.38
N GLY A 28 -5.59 -1.17 13.45
CA GLY A 28 -6.50 -0.08 13.75
C GLY A 28 -5.80 1.27 13.93
N LEU A 29 -4.66 1.28 14.64
CA LEU A 29 -3.86 2.48 14.82
C LEU A 29 -3.31 3.03 13.50
N LEU A 30 -2.74 2.17 12.65
CA LEU A 30 -2.14 2.59 11.38
C LEU A 30 -3.20 3.07 10.38
N CYS A 31 -4.26 2.28 10.19
CA CYS A 31 -5.36 2.60 9.29
C CYS A 31 -6.08 3.88 9.73
N GLY A 32 -6.42 3.99 11.01
CA GLY A 32 -7.06 5.19 11.56
C GLY A 32 -6.16 6.42 11.48
N GLY A 33 -4.85 6.26 11.71
CA GLY A 33 -3.88 7.35 11.58
C GLY A 33 -3.78 7.90 10.16
N ILE A 34 -3.79 7.02 9.13
CA ILE A 34 -3.81 7.44 7.73
C ILE A 34 -5.07 8.23 7.42
N LEU A 35 -6.24 7.71 7.79
CA LEU A 35 -7.53 8.36 7.52
C LEU A 35 -7.66 9.70 8.25
N LEU A 36 -7.19 9.77 9.51
CA LEU A 36 -7.15 11.02 10.28
C LEU A 36 -6.23 12.06 9.62
N LEU A 37 -5.06 11.63 9.13
CA LEU A 37 -4.14 12.50 8.41
C LEU A 37 -4.76 13.01 7.10
N VAL A 38 -5.43 12.13 6.36
CA VAL A 38 -6.11 12.50 5.10
C VAL A 38 -7.25 13.48 5.40
N ALA A 39 -8.09 13.23 6.40
CA ALA A 39 -9.15 14.15 6.81
C ALA A 39 -8.63 15.56 7.15
N ALA A 40 -7.51 15.64 7.88
CA ALA A 40 -6.99 16.92 8.36
C ALA A 40 -6.11 17.66 7.35
N ALA A 41 -5.31 16.95 6.55
CA ALA A 41 -4.28 17.58 5.71
C ALA A 41 -4.64 17.59 4.22
N SER A 42 -5.37 16.59 3.74
CA SER A 42 -5.61 16.40 2.31
C SER A 42 -6.33 17.59 1.64
N PRO A 43 -7.38 18.21 2.21
CA PRO A 43 -8.05 19.36 1.59
C PRO A 43 -7.10 20.55 1.37
N HIS A 44 -6.24 20.84 2.35
CA HIS A 44 -5.25 21.92 2.25
C HIS A 44 -4.19 21.62 1.19
N VAL A 45 -3.68 20.39 1.19
CA VAL A 45 -2.70 19.94 0.19
C VAL A 45 -3.30 19.99 -1.21
N TRP A 46 -4.57 19.57 -1.37
CA TRP A 46 -5.27 19.64 -2.65
C TRP A 46 -5.36 21.06 -3.19
N ASN A 47 -5.88 21.99 -2.39
CA ASN A 47 -6.07 23.38 -2.81
C ASN A 47 -4.75 24.06 -3.18
N TRP A 48 -3.65 23.72 -2.50
CA TRP A 48 -2.32 24.20 -2.81
C TRP A 48 -1.70 23.53 -4.06
N ALA A 49 -1.95 22.24 -4.26
CA ALA A 49 -1.23 21.41 -5.22
C ALA A 49 -1.96 21.23 -6.57
N ARG A 50 -3.28 21.38 -6.60
CA ARG A 50 -4.14 21.12 -7.78
C ARG A 50 -3.69 21.86 -9.04
N VAL A 51 -3.09 23.04 -8.89
CA VAL A 51 -2.57 23.86 -10.00
C VAL A 51 -1.52 23.16 -10.87
N ARG A 52 -0.83 22.13 -10.35
CA ARG A 52 0.12 21.32 -11.12
C ARG A 52 -0.48 20.05 -11.70
N ASN A 53 -1.73 19.74 -11.35
CA ASN A 53 -2.53 18.63 -11.88
C ASN A 53 -1.81 17.27 -11.96
N GLY A 54 -1.20 16.81 -10.86
CA GLY A 54 -0.59 15.48 -10.80
C GLY A 54 -1.60 14.32 -10.82
N SER A 55 -2.85 14.60 -10.42
CA SER A 55 -3.94 13.63 -10.38
C SER A 55 -4.63 13.42 -11.72
N GLY A 56 -4.57 14.40 -12.63
CA GLY A 56 -5.35 14.45 -13.88
C GLY A 56 -6.78 14.97 -13.69
N LEU A 57 -7.17 15.38 -12.49
CA LEU A 57 -8.48 15.97 -12.23
C LEU A 57 -8.52 17.47 -12.62
N PRO A 58 -9.69 17.99 -13.04
CA PRO A 58 -9.88 19.42 -13.24
C PRO A 58 -9.41 20.25 -12.06
N THR A 59 -8.65 21.31 -12.34
CA THR A 59 -8.06 22.19 -11.33
C THR A 59 -9.09 23.05 -10.62
N ASP A 60 -10.30 23.16 -11.17
CA ASP A 60 -11.35 24.04 -10.68
C ASP A 60 -12.07 23.45 -9.47
N TYR A 61 -11.97 22.14 -9.23
CA TYR A 61 -12.49 21.52 -8.02
C TYR A 61 -11.73 22.04 -6.80
N ILE A 62 -12.41 22.84 -5.97
CA ILE A 62 -11.90 23.36 -4.70
C ILE A 62 -12.35 22.38 -3.61
N ALA A 63 -11.42 21.92 -2.78
CA ALA A 63 -11.78 21.14 -1.60
C ALA A 63 -12.24 22.09 -0.48
N ASP A 64 -13.33 21.76 0.19
CA ASP A 64 -13.65 22.41 1.46
C ASP A 64 -12.63 21.99 2.52
N VAL A 65 -11.99 22.98 3.15
CA VAL A 65 -10.98 22.78 4.19
C VAL A 65 -11.60 22.59 5.58
N SER A 66 -12.91 22.80 5.70
CA SER A 66 -13.63 22.55 6.93
C SER A 66 -13.59 21.06 7.29
N LEU A 67 -13.38 20.77 8.58
CA LEU A 67 -13.55 19.43 9.11
C LEU A 67 -15.03 18.99 9.14
N ASP A 68 -15.96 19.90 8.85
CA ASP A 68 -17.38 19.62 8.69
C ASP A 68 -17.76 19.25 7.24
N SER A 69 -16.82 19.32 6.29
CA SER A 69 -17.03 18.85 4.91
C SER A 69 -17.37 17.35 4.87
N GLU A 70 -18.11 16.93 3.85
CA GLU A 70 -18.57 15.55 3.75
C GLU A 70 -17.41 14.56 3.64
N ALA A 71 -16.36 14.90 2.87
CA ALA A 71 -15.14 14.11 2.76
C ALA A 71 -14.40 14.01 4.10
N ALA A 72 -14.24 15.12 4.83
CA ALA A 72 -13.57 15.11 6.12
C ALA A 72 -14.36 14.25 7.13
N GLN A 73 -15.69 14.36 7.15
CA GLN A 73 -16.55 13.54 8.02
C GLN A 73 -16.46 12.06 7.64
N ALA A 74 -16.52 11.71 6.35
CA ALA A 74 -16.39 10.33 5.87
C ALA A 74 -15.07 9.68 6.35
N PHE A 75 -13.96 10.40 6.25
CA PHE A 75 -12.65 9.94 6.72
C PHE A 75 -12.53 9.92 8.24
N LEU A 76 -13.08 10.91 8.96
CA LEU A 76 -13.06 10.95 10.42
C LEU A 76 -13.85 9.79 11.03
N PHE A 77 -15.06 9.50 10.53
CA PHE A 77 -15.84 8.35 11.00
C PHE A 77 -15.18 7.01 10.64
N ALA A 78 -14.55 6.90 9.47
CA ALA A 78 -13.74 5.72 9.14
C ALA A 78 -12.53 5.57 10.08
N ALA A 79 -11.87 6.67 10.44
CA ALA A 79 -10.77 6.67 11.40
C ALA A 79 -11.23 6.24 12.80
N VAL A 80 -12.36 6.78 13.28
CA VAL A 80 -13.02 6.35 14.53
C VAL A 80 -13.27 4.85 14.51
N GLY A 81 -13.86 4.33 13.42
CA GLY A 81 -14.06 2.90 13.23
C GLY A 81 -12.76 2.12 13.32
N CYS A 82 -11.73 2.53 12.57
CA CYS A 82 -10.42 1.88 12.59
C CYS A 82 -9.82 1.79 13.99
N PHE A 83 -9.80 2.91 14.74
CA PHE A 83 -9.29 2.94 16.10
C PHE A 83 -10.13 2.10 17.05
N LEU A 84 -11.45 2.17 16.95
CA LEU A 84 -12.37 1.34 17.74
C LEU A 84 -12.10 -0.15 17.52
N GLY A 85 -11.98 -0.60 16.27
CA GLY A 85 -11.64 -1.99 15.95
C GLY A 85 -10.30 -2.42 16.56
N GLY A 86 -9.29 -1.55 16.51
CA GLY A 86 -8.00 -1.78 17.16
C GLY A 86 -8.09 -1.89 18.68
N VAL A 87 -8.87 -1.01 19.34
CA VAL A 87 -9.10 -1.03 20.79
C VAL A 87 -9.84 -2.30 21.19
N LEU A 88 -10.98 -2.60 20.55
CA LEU A 88 -11.81 -3.76 20.85
C LEU A 88 -10.99 -5.05 20.76
N VAL A 89 -10.24 -5.24 19.67
CA VAL A 89 -9.41 -6.43 19.51
C VAL A 89 -8.18 -6.44 20.41
N GLY A 90 -7.60 -5.29 20.71
CA GLY A 90 -6.53 -5.18 21.71
C GLY A 90 -6.97 -5.66 23.10
N VAL A 91 -8.20 -5.33 23.50
CA VAL A 91 -8.79 -5.69 24.79
C VAL A 91 -9.27 -7.14 24.81
N PHE A 92 -10.10 -7.53 23.84
CA PHE A 92 -10.84 -8.79 23.88
C PHE A 92 -10.10 -9.98 23.28
N VAL A 93 -9.11 -9.78 22.38
CA VAL A 93 -8.31 -10.89 21.87
C VAL A 93 -7.07 -11.07 22.77
N PRO A 94 -6.98 -12.18 23.52
CA PRO A 94 -5.85 -12.40 24.42
C PRO A 94 -4.55 -12.54 23.62
N PRO A 95 -3.39 -12.13 24.16
CA PRO A 95 -2.12 -12.36 23.50
C PRO A 95 -1.78 -13.85 23.67
N GLY A 96 -1.58 -14.55 22.55
CA GLY A 96 -1.11 -15.92 22.59
C GLY A 96 0.38 -16.01 22.93
N PRO A 97 0.86 -17.22 23.28
CA PRO A 97 2.26 -17.46 23.58
C PRO A 97 3.13 -17.03 22.40
N LYS A 98 4.30 -16.44 22.70
CA LYS A 98 5.28 -16.09 21.67
C LYS A 98 5.90 -17.38 21.15
N VAL A 99 5.61 -17.72 19.89
CA VAL A 99 6.21 -18.86 19.20
C VAL A 99 7.40 -18.36 18.38
N ALA A 100 8.49 -19.12 18.37
CA ALA A 100 9.65 -18.82 17.53
C ALA A 100 9.23 -18.77 16.05
N PRO A 101 9.75 -17.82 15.26
CA PRO A 101 9.40 -17.72 13.85
C PRO A 101 9.82 -18.99 13.10
N LEU A 102 8.86 -19.65 12.46
CA LEU A 102 9.09 -20.84 11.66
C LEU A 102 9.63 -20.45 10.29
N GLY A 103 10.82 -20.95 9.95
CA GLY A 103 11.32 -20.97 8.58
C GLY A 103 11.59 -19.61 7.95
N ALA A 104 11.96 -18.57 8.73
CA ALA A 104 12.29 -17.24 8.20
C ALA A 104 13.32 -17.31 7.05
N ASP A 105 14.38 -18.10 7.20
CA ASP A 105 15.39 -18.33 6.16
C ASP A 105 14.83 -19.07 4.93
N ARG A 106 13.86 -19.96 5.12
CA ARG A 106 13.20 -20.68 4.02
C ARG A 106 12.33 -19.72 3.22
N VAL A 107 11.60 -18.84 3.90
CA VAL A 107 10.73 -17.88 3.25
C VAL A 107 11.53 -16.79 2.54
N ALA A 108 12.59 -16.27 3.14
CA ALA A 108 13.49 -15.33 2.47
C ALA A 108 14.10 -15.91 1.19
N ARG A 109 14.39 -17.23 1.17
CA ARG A 109 14.83 -17.93 -0.05
C ARG A 109 13.71 -18.11 -1.07
N LEU A 110 12.53 -18.54 -0.63
CA LEU A 110 11.37 -18.77 -1.50
C LEU A 110 10.90 -17.47 -2.17
N VAL A 111 10.77 -16.39 -1.41
CA VAL A 111 10.42 -15.06 -1.92
C VAL A 111 11.44 -14.59 -2.94
N ARG A 112 12.73 -14.86 -2.74
CA ARG A 112 13.77 -14.49 -3.71
C ARG A 112 13.66 -15.31 -5.00
N TRP A 113 13.48 -16.63 -4.91
CA TRP A 113 13.28 -17.46 -6.10
C TRP A 113 12.02 -17.07 -6.86
N ALA A 114 10.91 -16.85 -6.15
CA ALA A 114 9.67 -16.35 -6.73
C ALA A 114 9.90 -14.99 -7.40
N SER A 115 10.65 -14.08 -6.77
CA SER A 115 11.00 -12.78 -7.34
C SER A 115 11.80 -12.92 -8.64
N VAL A 116 12.75 -13.86 -8.71
CA VAL A 116 13.53 -14.10 -9.95
C VAL A 116 12.63 -14.64 -11.05
N VAL A 117 11.80 -15.64 -10.74
CA VAL A 117 10.87 -16.24 -11.71
C VAL A 117 9.88 -15.18 -12.23
N LEU A 118 9.28 -14.41 -11.33
CA LEU A 118 8.35 -13.34 -11.71
C LEU A 118 9.04 -12.22 -12.47
N LEU A 119 10.31 -11.91 -12.18
CA LEU A 119 11.09 -10.94 -12.94
C LEU A 119 11.30 -11.43 -14.37
N VAL A 120 11.67 -12.70 -14.56
CA VAL A 120 11.82 -13.30 -15.89
C VAL A 120 10.50 -13.29 -16.65
N MET A 121 9.40 -13.72 -16.01
CA MET A 121 8.06 -13.64 -16.60
C MET A 121 7.68 -12.21 -16.97
N TRP A 122 8.01 -11.25 -16.13
CA TRP A 122 7.74 -9.84 -16.39
C TRP A 122 8.54 -9.31 -17.57
N CYS A 123 9.82 -9.65 -17.69
CA CYS A 123 10.62 -9.29 -18.85
C CYS A 123 10.09 -9.93 -20.14
N LEU A 124 9.72 -11.22 -20.10
CA LEU A 124 9.12 -11.90 -21.26
C LEU A 124 7.75 -11.31 -21.65
N GLY A 125 6.98 -10.88 -20.66
CA GLY A 125 5.69 -10.25 -20.86
C GLY A 125 5.82 -8.83 -21.41
N ALA A 126 6.72 -8.04 -20.83
CA ALA A 126 7.01 -6.68 -21.29
C ALA A 126 7.52 -6.67 -22.73
N GLY A 127 8.24 -7.73 -23.13
CA GLY A 127 8.88 -7.86 -24.44
C GLY A 127 10.28 -7.24 -24.46
N PRO A 128 10.97 -7.21 -25.62
CA PRO A 128 12.28 -6.57 -25.75
C PRO A 128 12.24 -5.04 -25.53
N SER A 129 11.06 -4.42 -25.56
CA SER A 129 10.82 -2.98 -25.33
C SER A 129 11.05 -2.47 -23.88
N LEU A 130 11.77 -3.19 -23.02
CA LEU A 130 12.24 -2.64 -21.73
C LEU A 130 13.35 -1.58 -21.94
N TRP A 131 14.08 -1.68 -23.04
CA TRP A 131 15.18 -0.76 -23.36
C TRP A 131 14.66 0.62 -23.78
N TYR A 132 13.60 0.64 -24.59
CA TYR A 132 13.02 1.85 -25.16
C TYR A 132 11.54 1.65 -25.48
N ARG A 133 10.73 2.68 -25.22
CA ARG A 133 9.32 2.80 -25.55
C ARG A 133 9.03 4.19 -26.06
N ALA A 134 8.30 4.28 -27.16
CA ALA A 134 7.87 5.56 -27.70
C ALA A 134 6.65 6.09 -26.94
N VAL A 135 5.74 5.19 -26.52
CA VAL A 135 4.46 5.56 -25.89
C VAL A 135 4.24 4.82 -24.57
N TYR A 136 3.59 5.48 -23.61
CA TYR A 136 3.23 4.88 -22.31
C TYR A 136 2.38 3.62 -22.49
N LEU A 137 2.70 2.57 -21.72
CA LEU A 137 2.09 1.22 -21.78
C LEU A 137 2.38 0.42 -23.06
N GLU A 138 3.22 0.92 -23.96
CA GLU A 138 3.68 0.14 -25.12
C GLU A 138 4.38 -1.15 -24.65
N SER A 139 3.98 -2.28 -25.22
CA SER A 139 4.56 -3.59 -24.95
C SER A 139 4.32 -4.52 -26.13
N ASP A 140 5.37 -5.22 -26.53
CA ASP A 140 5.44 -6.16 -27.65
C ASP A 140 5.65 -7.61 -27.20
N GLY A 141 5.58 -7.86 -25.89
CA GLY A 141 5.77 -9.20 -25.31
C GLY A 141 4.47 -9.97 -25.07
N ILE A 142 4.61 -11.07 -24.32
CA ILE A 142 3.51 -12.00 -24.08
C ILE A 142 2.58 -11.45 -22.99
N LYS A 143 1.43 -10.90 -23.38
CA LYS A 143 0.43 -10.30 -22.48
C LYS A 143 0.07 -11.17 -21.27
N ALA A 144 -0.01 -12.49 -21.43
CA ALA A 144 -0.31 -13.41 -20.33
C ALA A 144 0.72 -13.31 -19.19
N PHE A 145 2.01 -13.24 -19.54
CA PHE A 145 3.06 -13.09 -18.53
C PHE A 145 3.06 -11.71 -17.90
N THR A 146 2.82 -10.63 -18.67
CA THR A 146 2.68 -9.27 -18.13
C THR A 146 1.52 -9.17 -17.16
N ASN A 147 0.37 -9.76 -17.47
CA ASN A 147 -0.80 -9.69 -16.61
C ASN A 147 -0.56 -10.38 -15.26
N ILE A 148 0.11 -11.54 -15.26
CA ILE A 148 0.45 -12.26 -14.04
C ILE A 148 1.49 -11.49 -13.22
N SER A 149 2.53 -10.97 -13.87
CA SER A 149 3.73 -10.48 -13.19
C SER A 149 3.77 -8.97 -12.96
N SER A 150 2.97 -8.16 -13.66
CA SER A 150 2.99 -6.69 -13.58
C SER A 150 2.69 -6.16 -12.17
N LEU A 151 1.80 -6.83 -11.45
CA LEU A 151 1.50 -6.51 -10.05
C LEU A 151 2.26 -7.44 -9.09
N LEU A 152 2.23 -8.76 -9.32
CA LEU A 152 2.83 -9.73 -8.40
C LEU A 152 4.35 -9.63 -8.34
N GLY A 153 5.02 -9.38 -9.47
CA GLY A 153 6.47 -9.31 -9.56
C GLY A 153 7.08 -8.22 -8.69
N PRO A 154 6.72 -6.94 -8.89
CA PRO A 154 7.20 -5.85 -8.05
C PRO A 154 6.85 -6.04 -6.57
N LEU A 155 5.64 -6.53 -6.24
CA LEU A 155 5.25 -6.81 -4.85
C LEU A 155 6.11 -7.90 -4.20
N VAL A 156 6.46 -8.95 -4.95
CA VAL A 156 7.37 -9.99 -4.47
C VAL A 156 8.81 -9.46 -4.39
N GLY A 157 9.22 -8.53 -5.26
CA GLY A 157 10.48 -7.80 -5.15
C GLY A 157 10.56 -6.96 -3.86
N VAL A 158 9.50 -6.22 -3.54
CA VAL A 158 9.34 -5.47 -2.28
C VAL A 158 9.36 -6.42 -1.08
N ALA A 159 8.67 -7.56 -1.15
CA ALA A 159 8.73 -8.59 -0.11
C ALA A 159 10.15 -9.18 0.04
N GLY A 160 10.89 -9.32 -1.06
CA GLY A 160 12.29 -9.70 -1.08
C GLY A 160 13.18 -8.71 -0.32
N LEU A 161 12.95 -7.41 -0.51
CA LEU A 161 13.61 -6.35 0.25
C LEU A 161 13.26 -6.42 1.75
N ALA A 162 11.99 -6.61 2.10
CA ALA A 162 11.53 -6.73 3.48
C ALA A 162 12.15 -7.94 4.21
N THR A 163 12.29 -9.06 3.50
CA THR A 163 12.84 -10.31 4.04
C THR A 163 14.36 -10.39 3.92
N ALA A 164 15.02 -9.42 3.27
CA ALA A 164 16.46 -9.44 3.07
C ALA A 164 17.22 -9.63 4.39
N ARG A 165 16.83 -8.94 5.47
CA ARG A 165 17.49 -9.07 6.79
C ARG A 165 17.38 -10.46 7.42
N GLN A 166 16.37 -11.24 7.02
CA GLN A 166 16.11 -12.59 7.51
C GLN A 166 16.89 -13.63 6.71
N ALA A 167 17.69 -13.24 5.71
CA ALA A 167 18.46 -14.18 4.94
C ALA A 167 19.71 -14.66 5.72
N PRO A 168 20.02 -15.97 5.66
CA PRO A 168 20.99 -16.59 6.56
C PRO A 168 22.44 -16.15 6.28
N THR A 169 22.79 -15.91 5.02
CA THR A 169 24.16 -15.54 4.63
C THR A 169 24.27 -14.08 4.19
N ARG A 170 25.46 -13.48 4.33
CA ARG A 170 25.73 -12.12 3.78
C ARG A 170 25.51 -12.07 2.27
N ARG A 171 25.91 -13.12 1.55
CA ARG A 171 25.70 -13.26 0.10
C ARG A 171 24.21 -13.20 -0.23
N ASP A 172 23.40 -13.94 0.50
CA ASP A 172 21.95 -13.97 0.30
C ASP A 172 21.30 -12.59 0.52
N ARG A 173 21.76 -11.85 1.53
CA ARG A 173 21.30 -10.49 1.81
C ARG A 173 21.62 -9.53 0.66
N LEU A 174 22.86 -9.60 0.17
CA LEU A 174 23.30 -8.79 -0.96
C LEU A 174 22.51 -9.11 -2.24
N MET A 175 22.23 -10.38 -2.50
CA MET A 175 21.40 -10.78 -3.64
C MET A 175 19.96 -10.25 -3.53
N ALA A 176 19.38 -10.26 -2.33
CA ALA A 176 18.05 -9.69 -2.12
C ALA A 176 18.03 -8.17 -2.38
N TYR A 177 19.04 -7.43 -1.91
CA TYR A 177 19.16 -6.00 -2.19
C TYR A 177 19.42 -5.71 -3.67
N ALA A 178 20.28 -6.50 -4.32
CA ALA A 178 20.52 -6.36 -5.75
C ALA A 178 19.24 -6.61 -6.57
N LEU A 179 18.49 -7.65 -6.24
CA LEU A 179 17.23 -7.97 -6.91
C LEU A 179 16.17 -6.89 -6.70
N ALA A 180 16.09 -6.33 -5.49
CA ALA A 180 15.22 -5.19 -5.21
C ALA A 180 15.63 -3.94 -6.00
N GLY A 181 16.93 -3.68 -6.14
CA GLY A 181 17.46 -2.61 -6.97
C GLY A 181 17.13 -2.78 -8.45
N VAL A 182 17.23 -4.01 -8.97
CA VAL A 182 16.83 -4.34 -10.35
C VAL A 182 15.34 -4.07 -10.55
N TRP A 183 14.48 -4.55 -9.65
CA TRP A 183 13.05 -4.25 -9.72
C TRP A 183 12.75 -2.76 -9.66
N PHE A 184 13.39 -2.02 -8.76
CA PHE A 184 13.23 -0.58 -8.64
C PHE A 184 13.59 0.11 -9.96
N ILE A 185 14.80 -0.08 -10.48
CA ILE A 185 15.26 0.56 -11.73
C ILE A 185 14.33 0.23 -12.90
N LEU A 186 13.93 -1.03 -13.04
CA LEU A 186 13.05 -1.47 -14.12
C LEU A 186 11.64 -0.91 -14.01
N THR A 187 11.08 -0.85 -12.80
CA THR A 187 9.73 -0.30 -12.60
C THR A 187 9.73 1.22 -12.75
N SER A 188 10.77 1.90 -12.26
CA SER A 188 10.98 3.35 -12.43
C SER A 188 11.17 3.74 -13.90
N SER A 189 11.98 2.99 -14.66
CA SER A 189 12.24 3.29 -16.07
C SER A 189 11.02 3.16 -16.97
N LEU A 190 10.03 2.37 -16.54
CA LEU A 190 8.74 2.24 -17.20
C LEU A 190 7.65 3.18 -16.65
N GLY A 191 7.95 3.99 -15.64
CA GLY A 191 6.97 4.86 -14.99
C GLY A 191 5.86 4.12 -14.26
N SER A 192 6.21 3.04 -13.57
CA SER A 192 5.29 2.33 -12.70
C SER A 192 5.32 2.96 -11.31
N ARG A 193 4.17 3.45 -10.81
CA ARG A 193 4.05 3.99 -9.44
C ARG A 193 4.42 2.98 -8.35
N VAL A 194 4.49 1.69 -8.67
CA VAL A 194 4.90 0.63 -7.73
C VAL A 194 6.39 0.75 -7.36
N SER A 195 7.20 1.41 -8.19
CA SER A 195 8.62 1.69 -7.91
C SER A 195 8.80 2.46 -6.60
N LEU A 196 7.86 3.34 -6.23
CA LEU A 196 7.89 4.11 -4.99
C LEU A 196 7.88 3.25 -3.72
N LEU A 197 7.38 2.02 -3.80
CA LEU A 197 7.39 1.11 -2.64
C LEU A 197 8.81 0.73 -2.22
N PHE A 198 9.75 0.67 -3.16
CA PHE A 198 11.14 0.29 -2.88
C PHE A 198 11.88 1.30 -2.01
N PRO A 199 11.98 2.60 -2.37
CA PRO A 199 12.65 3.59 -1.52
C PRO A 199 11.90 3.82 -0.21
N VAL A 200 10.56 3.79 -0.21
CA VAL A 200 9.76 3.93 1.03
C VAL A 200 10.04 2.78 1.99
N LEU A 201 9.99 1.53 1.53
CA LEU A 201 10.28 0.37 2.37
C LEU A 201 11.76 0.34 2.78
N GLY A 202 12.67 0.66 1.86
CA GLY A 202 14.10 0.76 2.14
C GLY A 202 14.38 1.74 3.26
N PHE A 203 13.75 2.92 3.22
CA PHE A 203 13.85 3.92 4.28
C PHE A 203 13.27 3.44 5.60
N GLY A 204 12.08 2.83 5.58
CA GLY A 204 11.45 2.28 6.79
C GLY A 204 12.31 1.22 7.48
N LEU A 205 12.89 0.30 6.71
CA LEU A 205 13.83 -0.70 7.23
C LEU A 205 15.08 -0.02 7.80
N PHE A 206 15.62 0.97 7.12
CA PHE A 206 16.78 1.73 7.58
C PHE A 206 16.51 2.45 8.90
N LEU A 207 15.39 3.19 9.00
CA LEU A 207 14.95 3.84 10.24
C LEU A 207 14.78 2.84 11.37
N GLN A 208 14.14 1.70 11.13
CA GLN A 208 13.97 0.66 12.15
C GLN A 208 15.33 0.18 12.70
N TRP A 209 16.32 0.04 11.83
CA TRP A 209 17.66 -0.38 12.23
C TRP A 209 18.40 0.70 13.02
N VAL A 210 18.28 1.96 12.60
CA VAL A 210 18.84 3.09 13.34
C VAL A 210 18.21 3.23 14.72
N LEU A 211 16.88 3.25 14.80
CA LEU A 211 16.14 3.42 16.05
C LEU A 211 16.39 2.25 17.02
N GLY A 212 16.62 1.05 16.47
CA GLY A 212 17.02 -0.12 17.27
C GLY A 212 18.38 0.00 17.95
N ARG A 213 19.28 0.88 17.47
CA ARG A 213 20.63 1.06 18.03
C ARG A 213 20.69 2.03 19.22
N ARG A 214 19.57 2.66 19.61
CA ARG A 214 19.42 3.52 20.80
C ARG A 214 20.60 4.47 21.07
N SER A 215 21.16 5.08 20.02
CA SER A 215 22.31 5.99 20.13
C SER A 215 22.07 7.22 19.27
N TRP A 216 22.34 8.40 19.84
CA TRP A 216 22.13 9.70 19.22
C TRP A 216 22.91 9.87 17.92
N ARG A 217 24.10 9.25 17.81
CA ARG A 217 24.93 9.26 16.59
C ARG A 217 24.19 8.67 15.40
N TRP A 218 23.46 7.56 15.62
CA TRP A 218 22.65 6.97 14.57
C TRP A 218 21.41 7.80 14.27
N GLY A 219 20.87 8.54 15.25
CA GLY A 219 19.83 9.54 15.02
C GLY A 219 20.26 10.62 14.01
N ILE A 220 21.49 11.13 14.13
CA ILE A 220 22.07 12.08 13.17
C ILE A 220 22.21 11.44 11.79
N VAL A 221 22.71 10.22 11.72
CA VAL A 221 22.83 9.47 10.45
C VAL A 221 21.45 9.26 9.80
N ALA A 222 20.40 8.96 10.59
CA ALA A 222 19.04 8.87 10.07
C ALA A 222 18.53 10.20 9.54
N ALA A 223 18.73 11.30 10.28
CA ALA A 223 18.33 12.62 9.83
C ALA A 223 19.04 12.99 8.52
N ALA A 224 20.36 12.77 8.43
CA ALA A 224 21.15 13.06 7.23
C ALA A 224 20.70 12.23 6.02
N LEU A 225 20.34 10.95 6.23
CA LEU A 225 19.87 10.07 5.16
C LEU A 225 18.39 10.25 4.83
N THR A 226 17.61 10.96 5.63
CA THR A 226 16.20 11.24 5.32
C THR A 226 16.06 12.06 4.04
N TYR A 227 16.92 13.06 3.86
CA TYR A 227 16.93 13.92 2.67
C TYR A 227 17.08 13.15 1.34
N PRO A 228 18.11 12.31 1.14
CA PRO A 228 18.24 11.54 -0.10
C PRO A 228 17.10 10.54 -0.32
N PHE A 229 16.49 9.98 0.73
CA PHE A 229 15.32 9.12 0.56
C PHE A 229 14.09 9.89 0.07
N ILE A 230 13.84 11.08 0.63
CA ILE A 230 12.77 11.96 0.15
C ILE A 230 13.03 12.35 -1.31
N TYR A 231 14.27 12.72 -1.63
CA TYR A 231 14.68 13.03 -2.99
C TYR A 231 14.36 11.88 -3.95
N VAL A 232 14.79 10.64 -3.64
CA VAL A 232 14.55 9.49 -4.51
C VAL A 232 13.05 9.26 -4.72
N CYS A 233 12.22 9.39 -3.68
CA CYS A 233 10.77 9.25 -3.81
C CYS A 233 10.16 10.34 -4.72
N LEU A 234 10.58 11.60 -4.55
CA LEU A 234 10.08 12.71 -5.36
C LEU A 234 10.54 12.62 -6.81
N ALA A 235 11.82 12.27 -7.02
CA ALA A 235 12.41 12.08 -8.34
C ALA A 235 11.74 10.94 -9.10
N ASP A 236 11.55 9.79 -8.45
CA ASP A 236 10.88 8.63 -9.03
C ASP A 236 9.41 8.91 -9.37
N PHE A 237 8.71 9.68 -8.51
CA PHE A 237 7.34 10.09 -8.78
C PHE A 237 7.24 11.07 -9.96
N ALA A 238 8.10 12.09 -9.99
CA ALA A 238 8.17 13.05 -11.10
C ALA A 238 8.51 12.34 -12.41
N LEU A 239 9.48 11.43 -12.38
CA LEU A 239 9.84 10.58 -13.51
C LEU A 239 8.63 9.78 -14.01
N THR A 240 7.89 9.16 -13.08
CA THR A 240 6.68 8.39 -13.39
C THR A 240 5.61 9.22 -14.12
N LEU A 241 5.48 10.51 -13.81
CA LEU A 241 4.57 11.40 -14.53
C LEU A 241 5.14 11.83 -15.88
N LEU A 242 6.43 12.19 -15.94
CA LEU A 242 7.11 12.62 -17.16
C LEU A 242 6.98 11.57 -18.27
N VAL A 243 7.29 10.31 -17.97
CA VAL A 243 7.31 9.21 -18.94
C VAL A 243 5.93 8.84 -19.51
N ARG A 244 4.85 9.40 -18.97
CA ARG A 244 3.52 9.29 -19.59
C ARG A 244 3.39 10.10 -20.88
N SER A 245 4.26 11.10 -21.04
CA SER A 245 4.24 12.07 -22.13
C SER A 245 5.52 12.05 -22.98
N THR A 246 6.51 11.26 -22.59
CA THR A 246 7.81 11.18 -23.27
C THR A 246 8.24 9.74 -23.54
N PRO A 247 9.14 9.52 -24.51
CA PRO A 247 9.81 8.24 -24.67
C PRO A 247 10.54 7.82 -23.39
N HIS A 248 10.51 6.54 -23.07
CA HIS A 248 11.01 6.00 -21.80
C HIS A 248 11.59 4.58 -21.97
N GLY A 249 11.91 3.91 -20.87
CA GLY A 249 12.71 2.68 -20.86
C GLY A 249 14.13 2.90 -20.33
N LEU A 250 14.91 1.83 -20.23
CA LEU A 250 16.25 1.86 -19.61
C LEU A 250 17.22 2.82 -20.30
N SER A 251 17.19 2.92 -21.62
CA SER A 251 18.08 3.81 -22.39
C SER A 251 17.80 5.28 -22.16
N MET A 252 16.53 5.62 -21.91
CA MET A 252 16.08 6.99 -21.65
C MET A 252 16.04 7.33 -20.16
N TYR A 253 16.34 6.38 -19.27
CA TYR A 253 16.19 6.57 -17.83
C TYR A 253 17.03 7.73 -17.30
N LEU A 254 18.33 7.78 -17.63
CA LEU A 254 19.21 8.86 -17.20
C LEU A 254 18.83 10.20 -17.83
N THR A 255 18.46 10.20 -19.10
CA THR A 255 17.99 11.41 -19.81
C THR A 255 16.73 11.97 -19.16
N ASN A 256 15.75 11.12 -18.87
CA ASN A 256 14.51 11.53 -18.20
C ASN A 256 14.75 11.98 -16.76
N LEU A 257 15.67 11.34 -16.02
CA LEU A 257 16.09 11.79 -14.68
C LEU A 257 16.77 13.17 -14.70
N SER A 258 17.48 13.50 -15.78
CA SER A 258 18.09 14.83 -15.97
C SER A 258 17.11 15.91 -16.45
N SER A 259 15.84 15.55 -16.67
CA SER A 259 14.82 16.50 -17.08
C SER A 259 14.65 17.61 -16.03
N PRO A 260 14.43 18.87 -16.44
CA PRO A 260 14.08 19.96 -15.52
C PRO A 260 12.79 19.73 -14.74
N GLN A 261 11.95 18.79 -15.20
CA GLN A 261 10.72 18.38 -14.51
C GLN A 261 10.97 17.42 -13.34
N VAL A 262 12.14 16.78 -13.30
CA VAL A 262 12.57 15.92 -12.20
C VAL A 262 13.40 16.77 -11.23
N PRO A 263 13.13 16.71 -9.91
CA PRO A 263 13.88 17.49 -8.94
C PRO A 263 15.37 17.13 -9.02
N GLN A 264 16.23 18.15 -8.91
CA GLN A 264 17.68 17.98 -8.90
C GLN A 264 18.23 18.14 -7.48
N LEU A 265 19.29 17.41 -7.16
CA LEU A 265 19.98 17.54 -5.88
C LEU A 265 20.69 18.90 -5.84
N GLY A 266 20.44 19.69 -4.78
CA GLY A 266 21.06 21.00 -4.60
C GLY A 266 20.28 22.17 -5.21
N ASP A 267 19.12 21.91 -5.83
CA ASP A 267 18.17 22.95 -6.25
C ASP A 267 16.82 22.77 -5.53
N PRO A 268 16.66 23.32 -4.31
CA PRO A 268 15.41 23.23 -3.57
C PRO A 268 14.23 23.92 -4.26
N ALA A 269 14.47 24.91 -5.12
CA ALA A 269 13.40 25.62 -5.82
C ALA A 269 12.72 24.71 -6.85
N GLY A 270 13.49 23.84 -7.51
CA GLY A 270 13.00 22.81 -8.42
C GLY A 270 12.12 21.73 -7.78
N TRP A 271 12.02 21.66 -6.44
CA TRP A 271 11.25 20.62 -5.75
C TRP A 271 9.77 20.94 -5.62
N VAL A 272 9.38 22.22 -5.70
CA VAL A 272 8.00 22.65 -5.46
C VAL A 272 7.02 21.95 -6.40
N ALA A 273 7.31 21.91 -7.70
CA ALA A 273 6.43 21.27 -8.68
C ALA A 273 6.28 19.76 -8.47
N PRO A 274 7.36 18.96 -8.30
CA PRO A 274 7.27 17.55 -7.93
C PRO A 274 6.49 17.29 -6.63
N VAL A 275 6.67 18.13 -5.61
CA VAL A 275 5.91 18.01 -4.35
C VAL A 275 4.43 18.32 -4.59
N GLN A 276 4.10 19.32 -5.42
CA GLN A 276 2.72 19.60 -5.81
C GLN A 276 2.12 18.47 -6.67
N TRP A 277 2.90 17.82 -7.54
CA TRP A 277 2.42 16.64 -8.26
C TRP A 277 2.08 15.48 -7.34
N LEU A 278 2.98 15.16 -6.41
CA LEU A 278 2.75 14.10 -5.43
C LEU A 278 1.58 14.46 -4.52
N GLY A 279 1.57 15.70 -4.02
CA GLY A 279 0.54 16.26 -3.17
C GLY A 279 -0.84 16.17 -3.82
N SER A 280 -1.00 16.69 -5.05
CA SER A 280 -2.28 16.61 -5.79
C SER A 280 -2.71 15.18 -6.08
N SER A 281 -1.78 14.26 -6.36
CA SER A 281 -2.11 12.85 -6.61
C SER A 281 -2.63 12.11 -5.37
N ILE A 282 -2.07 12.40 -4.20
CA ILE A 282 -2.54 11.81 -2.93
C ILE A 282 -3.83 12.50 -2.48
N SER A 283 -3.89 13.82 -2.60
CA SER A 283 -4.98 14.64 -2.07
C SER A 283 -6.21 14.79 -2.96
N ALA A 284 -6.12 14.33 -4.22
CA ALA A 284 -7.29 14.14 -5.08
C ALA A 284 -8.39 13.32 -4.41
N SER A 285 -8.01 12.46 -3.48
CA SER A 285 -8.91 11.72 -2.61
C SER A 285 -9.99 12.56 -1.94
N THR A 286 -9.69 13.80 -1.54
CA THR A 286 -10.67 14.67 -0.86
C THR A 286 -11.81 15.02 -1.80
N VAL A 287 -11.50 15.59 -2.97
CA VAL A 287 -12.54 15.99 -3.93
C VAL A 287 -13.28 14.80 -4.53
N ILE A 288 -12.57 13.68 -4.75
CA ILE A 288 -13.18 12.42 -5.14
C ILE A 288 -14.18 11.94 -4.09
N THR A 289 -13.79 11.98 -2.81
CA THR A 289 -14.65 11.51 -1.71
C THR A 289 -15.84 12.43 -1.52
N GLU A 290 -15.67 13.75 -1.59
CA GLU A 290 -16.77 14.72 -1.53
C GLU A 290 -17.81 14.41 -2.61
N PHE A 291 -17.35 14.23 -3.86
CA PHE A 291 -18.22 13.86 -4.97
C PHE A 291 -18.89 12.48 -4.73
N SER A 292 -18.17 11.53 -4.17
CA SER A 292 -18.68 10.18 -3.91
C SER A 292 -19.72 10.13 -2.79
N VAL A 293 -19.69 11.08 -1.84
CA VAL A 293 -20.75 11.21 -0.82
C VAL A 293 -22.00 11.79 -1.46
N ALA A 294 -21.87 12.88 -2.22
CA ALA A 294 -23.01 13.55 -2.85
C ALA A 294 -23.69 12.71 -3.95
N TYR A 295 -22.91 11.90 -4.68
CA TYR A 295 -23.37 11.04 -5.78
C TYR A 295 -23.13 9.57 -5.46
N ASN A 296 -23.47 9.13 -4.25
CA ASN A 296 -23.27 7.75 -3.83
C ASN A 296 -24.27 6.79 -4.53
N PRO A 297 -23.90 5.51 -4.70
CA PRO A 297 -24.83 4.50 -5.18
C PRO A 297 -25.77 4.08 -4.05
N GLY A 298 -26.90 3.45 -4.42
CA GLY A 298 -27.79 2.82 -3.45
C GLY A 298 -27.07 1.74 -2.63
N ALA A 299 -27.49 1.54 -1.39
CA ALA A 299 -26.90 0.54 -0.49
C ALA A 299 -26.92 -0.87 -1.08
N GLU A 300 -27.96 -1.25 -1.85
CA GLU A 300 -28.01 -2.54 -2.52
C GLU A 300 -26.83 -2.76 -3.48
N VAL A 301 -26.41 -1.72 -4.21
CA VAL A 301 -25.29 -1.82 -5.16
C VAL A 301 -23.98 -2.07 -4.43
N LEU A 302 -23.75 -1.37 -3.32
CA LEU A 302 -22.53 -1.53 -2.52
C LEU A 302 -22.44 -2.92 -1.89
N LEU A 303 -23.57 -3.48 -1.45
CA LEU A 303 -23.65 -4.83 -0.90
C LEU A 303 -23.47 -5.90 -1.97
N VAL A 304 -24.04 -5.70 -3.16
CA VAL A 304 -23.82 -6.59 -4.32
C VAL A 304 -22.35 -6.58 -4.73
N ASN A 305 -21.68 -5.43 -4.71
CA ASN A 305 -20.25 -5.30 -4.97
C ASN A 305 -19.35 -5.98 -3.91
N ALA A 306 -19.90 -6.32 -2.73
CA ALA A 306 -19.20 -7.11 -1.73
C ALA A 306 -19.03 -8.59 -2.13
N ASN A 307 -19.72 -9.05 -3.18
CA ASN A 307 -19.56 -10.40 -3.70
C ASN A 307 -18.16 -10.61 -4.30
N PRO A 308 -17.35 -11.54 -3.77
CA PRO A 308 -15.99 -11.78 -4.26
C PRO A 308 -15.95 -12.57 -5.58
N MET A 309 -17.07 -13.10 -6.08
CA MET A 309 -17.08 -13.93 -7.28
C MET A 309 -16.78 -13.12 -8.55
N PRO A 310 -15.99 -13.67 -9.50
CA PRO A 310 -15.85 -13.11 -10.83
C PRO A 310 -17.22 -12.97 -11.49
N SER A 311 -17.45 -11.85 -12.16
CA SER A 311 -18.72 -11.54 -12.82
C SER A 311 -19.18 -12.59 -13.83
N GLY A 312 -18.24 -13.29 -14.48
CA GLY A 312 -18.56 -14.39 -15.39
C GLY A 312 -19.11 -15.66 -14.72
N LEU A 313 -18.95 -15.80 -13.40
CA LEU A 313 -19.49 -16.91 -12.61
C LEU A 313 -20.77 -16.52 -11.85
N ALA A 314 -20.98 -15.22 -11.63
CA ALA A 314 -22.19 -14.66 -11.02
C ALA A 314 -23.11 -14.11 -12.12
N SER A 315 -23.71 -15.01 -12.91
CA SER A 315 -24.58 -14.69 -14.06
C SER A 315 -25.79 -13.78 -13.78
N ALA A 316 -26.08 -13.47 -12.51
CA ALA A 316 -27.19 -12.62 -12.08
C ALA A 316 -26.79 -11.20 -11.65
N VAL A 317 -25.49 -10.87 -11.59
CA VAL A 317 -25.02 -9.56 -11.15
C VAL A 317 -24.34 -8.87 -12.33
N ASP A 318 -25.08 -7.99 -13.03
CA ASP A 318 -24.47 -7.13 -14.05
C ASP A 318 -23.51 -6.13 -13.36
N PRO A 319 -22.20 -6.33 -13.52
CA PRO A 319 -21.20 -5.53 -12.86
C PRO A 319 -21.14 -4.09 -13.34
N PHE A 320 -21.38 -3.93 -14.63
CA PHE A 320 -20.98 -2.74 -15.36
C PHE A 320 -22.12 -1.73 -15.37
N SER A 321 -23.37 -2.18 -15.22
CA SER A 321 -24.50 -1.28 -15.01
C SER A 321 -24.50 -0.65 -13.61
N ALA A 322 -23.97 -1.35 -12.60
CA ALA A 322 -23.98 -0.89 -11.21
C ALA A 322 -22.77 0.00 -10.83
N GLU A 323 -21.70 0.00 -11.62
CA GLU A 323 -20.49 0.82 -11.40
C GLU A 323 -20.45 2.09 -12.27
N ARG A 324 -21.44 2.31 -13.14
CA ARG A 324 -21.53 3.51 -13.99
C ARG A 324 -22.38 4.58 -13.33
N PHE A 325 -21.74 5.65 -12.89
CA PHE A 325 -22.44 6.93 -12.68
C PHE A 325 -22.55 7.66 -14.02
N TRP A 326 -23.70 7.55 -14.68
CA TRP A 326 -24.07 8.49 -15.72
C TRP A 326 -24.39 9.85 -15.06
N PRO A 327 -23.90 11.00 -15.57
CA PRO A 327 -23.24 11.24 -16.87
C PRO A 327 -21.70 11.23 -16.83
N TYR A 328 -21.05 10.75 -15.77
CA TYR A 328 -19.60 10.88 -15.58
C TYR A 328 -18.89 9.52 -15.65
N GLU A 329 -18.52 9.13 -16.87
CA GLU A 329 -17.82 7.86 -17.13
C GLU A 329 -16.40 7.76 -16.53
N TRP A 330 -15.85 8.81 -15.90
CA TRP A 330 -14.40 8.87 -15.58
C TRP A 330 -14.00 9.56 -14.26
N ILE A 331 -14.90 9.89 -13.34
CA ILE A 331 -14.45 10.32 -11.99
C ILE A 331 -14.16 9.06 -11.17
N PRO A 332 -12.92 8.83 -10.70
CA PRO A 332 -12.65 7.73 -9.77
C PRO A 332 -13.54 7.92 -8.55
N LEU A 333 -14.32 6.92 -8.17
CA LEU A 333 -15.14 6.97 -6.95
C LEU A 333 -14.29 6.55 -5.76
N SER A 334 -14.58 7.08 -4.58
CA SER A 334 -13.99 6.66 -3.30
C SER A 334 -14.98 5.83 -2.52
N PHE A 335 -14.64 4.56 -2.26
CA PHE A 335 -15.49 3.69 -1.44
C PHE A 335 -15.83 4.29 -0.08
N ALA A 336 -14.88 4.97 0.56
CA ALA A 336 -15.12 5.62 1.84
C ALA A 336 -16.21 6.69 1.75
N GLY A 337 -16.29 7.41 0.62
CA GLY A 337 -17.36 8.37 0.34
C GLY A 337 -18.67 7.68 -0.04
N GLU A 338 -18.63 6.71 -0.95
CA GLU A 338 -19.81 5.94 -1.39
C GLU A 338 -20.53 5.31 -0.20
N TRP A 339 -19.79 4.61 0.68
CA TRP A 339 -20.35 3.92 1.85
C TRP A 339 -20.89 4.91 2.88
N TYR A 340 -20.19 6.01 3.10
CA TYR A 340 -20.63 7.06 4.03
C TYR A 340 -21.91 7.74 3.53
N GLY A 341 -21.99 8.12 2.25
CA GLY A 341 -23.19 8.72 1.66
C GLY A 341 -24.38 7.76 1.67
N ALA A 342 -24.16 6.49 1.34
CA ALA A 342 -25.24 5.50 1.22
C ALA A 342 -25.81 5.00 2.56
N LEU A 343 -24.95 4.80 3.56
CA LEU A 343 -25.32 4.11 4.81
C LEU A 343 -25.07 4.95 6.07
N GLY A 344 -24.42 6.11 5.93
CA GLY A 344 -24.22 7.07 7.00
C GLY A 344 -23.03 6.77 7.93
N PRO A 345 -22.81 7.66 8.93
CA PRO A 345 -21.63 7.66 9.78
C PRO A 345 -21.49 6.40 10.64
N MET A 346 -22.59 5.84 11.16
CA MET A 346 -22.52 4.67 12.03
C MET A 346 -22.14 3.41 11.24
N ALA A 347 -22.66 3.24 10.02
CA ALA A 347 -22.26 2.15 9.15
C ALA A 347 -20.79 2.25 8.74
N GLN A 348 -20.29 3.47 8.51
CA GLN A 348 -18.86 3.73 8.28
C GLN A 348 -18.01 3.27 9.47
N VAL A 349 -18.38 3.66 10.70
CA VAL A 349 -17.67 3.25 11.92
C VAL A 349 -17.66 1.73 12.06
N LEU A 350 -18.81 1.08 11.93
CA LEU A 350 -18.96 -0.36 12.12
C LEU A 350 -18.14 -1.15 11.09
N LEU A 351 -18.18 -0.75 9.82
CA LEU A 351 -17.45 -1.43 8.75
C LEU A 351 -15.94 -1.36 8.99
N PHE A 352 -15.41 -0.16 9.19
CA PHE A 352 -13.97 0.03 9.38
C PHE A 352 -13.48 -0.56 10.70
N ALA A 353 -14.29 -0.57 11.75
CA ALA A 353 -14.00 -1.29 12.99
C ALA A 353 -13.96 -2.81 12.79
N GLY A 354 -14.92 -3.37 12.04
CA GLY A 354 -14.95 -4.78 11.71
C GLY A 354 -13.72 -5.21 10.93
N ILE A 355 -13.31 -4.43 9.93
CA ILE A 355 -12.15 -4.73 9.09
C ILE A 355 -10.83 -4.67 9.88
N THR A 356 -10.59 -3.58 10.62
CA THR A 356 -9.33 -3.46 11.38
C THR A 356 -9.29 -4.40 12.57
N GLY A 357 -10.43 -4.66 13.21
CA GLY A 357 -10.57 -5.68 14.25
C GLY A 357 -10.24 -7.06 13.70
N TYR A 358 -10.86 -7.46 12.59
CA TYR A 358 -10.58 -8.74 11.95
C TYR A 358 -9.10 -8.86 11.56
N ALA A 359 -8.50 -7.82 10.98
CA ALA A 359 -7.07 -7.79 10.67
C ALA A 359 -6.20 -7.95 11.94
N GLY A 360 -6.59 -7.34 13.05
CA GLY A 360 -5.95 -7.51 14.37
C GLY A 360 -6.02 -8.95 14.88
N ALA A 361 -7.15 -9.62 14.73
CA ALA A 361 -7.30 -11.02 15.08
C ALA A 361 -6.51 -11.94 14.14
N ALA A 362 -6.53 -11.66 12.83
CA ALA A 362 -5.80 -12.40 11.80
C ALA A 362 -4.27 -12.32 12.02
N THR A 363 -3.74 -11.12 12.30
CA THR A 363 -2.32 -10.94 12.64
C THR A 363 -1.92 -11.79 13.85
N GLU A 364 -2.78 -11.86 14.87
CA GLU A 364 -2.56 -12.70 16.05
C GLU A 364 -2.52 -14.20 15.73
N VAL A 365 -3.40 -14.69 14.84
CA VAL A 365 -3.40 -16.10 14.39
C VAL A 365 -2.06 -16.45 13.75
N PHE A 366 -1.55 -15.61 12.85
CA PHE A 366 -0.25 -15.83 12.21
C PHE A 366 0.92 -15.71 13.20
N ARG A 367 0.87 -14.73 14.11
CA ARG A 367 1.89 -14.54 15.15
C ARG A 367 2.01 -15.74 16.07
N ARG A 368 0.89 -16.29 16.54
CA ARG A 368 0.83 -17.51 17.38
C ARG A 368 1.38 -18.74 16.69
N ARG A 369 1.40 -18.77 15.35
CA ARG A 369 1.96 -19.86 14.57
C ARG A 369 3.41 -19.64 14.17
N GLY A 370 4.03 -18.55 14.60
CA GLY A 370 5.38 -18.19 14.22
C GLY A 370 5.50 -17.86 12.73
N LEU A 371 4.45 -17.30 12.11
CA LEU A 371 4.42 -16.95 10.68
C LEU A 371 4.53 -15.42 10.49
N PRO A 372 5.75 -14.85 10.52
CA PRO A 372 5.93 -13.40 10.42
C PRO A 372 5.46 -12.83 9.06
N ILE A 373 5.57 -13.60 7.97
CA ILE A 373 5.10 -13.18 6.64
C ILE A 373 3.58 -13.08 6.60
N GLY A 374 2.86 -14.02 7.22
CA GLY A 374 1.39 -13.93 7.28
C GLY A 374 0.94 -12.70 8.05
N THR A 375 1.65 -12.36 9.14
CA THR A 375 1.41 -11.13 9.90
C THR A 375 1.66 -9.87 9.04
N ALA A 376 2.79 -9.83 8.34
CA ALA A 376 3.15 -8.71 7.45
C ALA A 376 2.17 -8.59 6.27
N MET A 377 1.70 -9.70 5.71
CA MET A 377 0.77 -9.74 4.59
C MET A 377 -0.62 -9.23 4.99
N VAL A 378 -1.14 -9.62 6.16
CA VAL A 378 -2.39 -9.06 6.68
C VAL A 378 -2.27 -7.55 6.87
N LEU A 379 -1.18 -7.07 7.48
CA LEU A 379 -0.91 -5.64 7.65
C LEU A 379 -0.80 -4.91 6.30
N ALA A 380 -0.08 -5.47 5.34
CA ALA A 380 0.07 -4.86 4.02
C ALA A 380 -1.26 -4.77 3.27
N LEU A 381 -2.06 -5.84 3.30
CA LEU A 381 -3.35 -5.87 2.62
C LEU A 381 -4.38 -4.96 3.28
N VAL A 382 -4.43 -4.87 4.61
CA VAL A 382 -5.37 -3.97 5.28
C VAL A 382 -5.00 -2.51 5.02
N LEU A 383 -3.71 -2.17 5.05
CA LEU A 383 -3.23 -0.83 4.69
C LEU A 383 -3.53 -0.49 3.22
N LEU A 384 -3.27 -1.43 2.31
CA LEU A 384 -3.60 -1.26 0.90
C LEU A 384 -5.11 -1.09 0.69
N SER A 385 -5.93 -1.85 1.41
CA SER A 385 -7.39 -1.71 1.36
C SER A 385 -7.82 -0.33 1.83
N MET A 386 -7.21 0.21 2.89
CA MET A 386 -7.49 1.60 3.31
C MET A 386 -7.10 2.61 2.23
N LEU A 387 -5.91 2.50 1.65
CA LEU A 387 -5.47 3.40 0.59
C LEU A 387 -6.39 3.34 -0.64
N ILE A 388 -6.86 2.13 -0.97
CA ILE A 388 -7.81 1.94 -2.06
C ILE A 388 -9.18 2.53 -1.70
N SER A 389 -9.64 2.40 -0.45
CA SER A 389 -10.92 2.96 -0.02
C SER A 389 -11.03 4.48 -0.20
N ILE A 390 -9.89 5.17 -0.26
CA ILE A 390 -9.79 6.64 -0.30
C ILE A 390 -9.92 7.21 -1.72
N GLN A 391 -9.61 6.44 -2.77
CA GLN A 391 -9.58 6.93 -4.18
C GLN A 391 -10.21 5.98 -5.20
N TYR A 392 -10.64 4.79 -4.79
CA TYR A 392 -11.08 3.75 -5.70
C TYR A 392 -12.44 3.15 -5.29
N PRO A 393 -13.18 2.59 -6.26
CA PRO A 393 -14.56 2.14 -6.06
C PRO A 393 -14.67 0.91 -5.15
N SER A 394 -15.88 0.75 -4.58
CA SER A 394 -16.29 -0.34 -3.69
C SER A 394 -15.79 -1.74 -4.07
N ARG A 395 -15.83 -2.13 -5.34
CA ARG A 395 -15.44 -3.48 -5.75
C ARG A 395 -13.97 -3.82 -5.51
N MET A 396 -13.06 -2.91 -5.84
CA MET A 396 -11.62 -3.18 -5.64
C MET A 396 -11.31 -3.30 -4.15
N PHE A 397 -11.97 -2.49 -3.33
CA PHE A 397 -11.93 -2.61 -1.89
C PHE A 397 -12.43 -3.98 -1.42
N TRP A 398 -13.64 -4.39 -1.80
CA TRP A 398 -14.24 -5.66 -1.37
C TRP A 398 -13.43 -6.88 -1.79
N ARG A 399 -12.84 -6.88 -2.98
CA ARG A 399 -11.93 -7.94 -3.43
C ARG A 399 -10.73 -8.07 -2.50
N LEU A 400 -10.10 -6.97 -2.10
CA LEU A 400 -8.97 -7.02 -1.17
C LEU A 400 -9.38 -7.44 0.24
N ILE A 401 -10.51 -6.95 0.73
CA ILE A 401 -11.06 -7.38 2.02
C ILE A 401 -11.35 -8.88 2.02
N SER A 402 -11.90 -9.44 0.94
CA SER A 402 -12.14 -10.88 0.83
C SER A 402 -10.85 -11.70 0.95
N MET A 403 -9.73 -11.20 0.40
CA MET A 403 -8.43 -11.83 0.59
C MET A 403 -7.98 -11.79 2.05
N ILE A 404 -8.14 -10.65 2.73
CA ILE A 404 -7.83 -10.53 4.17
C ILE A 404 -8.65 -11.54 4.99
N VAL A 405 -9.94 -11.66 4.70
CA VAL A 405 -10.85 -12.60 5.36
C VAL A 405 -10.41 -14.04 5.15
N LEU A 406 -10.02 -14.42 3.94
CA LEU A 406 -9.63 -15.80 3.62
C LEU A 406 -8.24 -16.19 4.15
N LEU A 407 -7.34 -15.22 4.34
CA LEU A 407 -5.94 -15.49 4.70
C LEU A 407 -5.73 -16.35 5.96
N PRO A 408 -6.39 -16.09 7.11
CA PRO A 408 -6.25 -16.91 8.30
C PRO A 408 -6.60 -18.39 8.10
N PHE A 409 -7.51 -18.71 7.17
CA PHE A 409 -7.88 -20.09 6.84
C PHE A 409 -6.77 -20.84 6.09
N GLY A 410 -5.91 -20.14 5.36
CA GLY A 410 -4.72 -20.70 4.71
C GLY A 410 -3.54 -20.93 5.67
N ALA A 411 -3.55 -20.29 6.84
CA ALA A 411 -2.47 -20.39 7.82
C ALA A 411 -2.15 -21.84 8.28
N PRO A 412 -3.12 -22.78 8.47
CA PRO A 412 -2.82 -24.13 8.91
C PRO A 412 -2.06 -24.91 7.83
N VAL A 413 -2.52 -24.78 6.57
CA VAL A 413 -1.90 -25.40 5.39
C VAL A 413 -0.47 -24.92 5.23
N LEU A 414 -0.25 -23.60 5.28
CA LEU A 414 1.10 -23.03 5.18
C LEU A 414 2.02 -23.51 6.31
N THR A 415 1.49 -23.62 7.54
CA THR A 415 2.26 -24.15 8.68
C THR A 415 2.65 -25.61 8.46
N ALA A 416 1.72 -26.44 7.96
CA ALA A 416 1.96 -27.84 7.66
C ALA A 416 3.02 -28.01 6.56
N LEU A 417 2.91 -27.24 5.46
CA LEU A 417 3.88 -27.23 4.36
C LEU A 417 5.27 -26.80 4.83
N LEU A 418 5.38 -25.74 5.64
CA LEU A 418 6.67 -25.28 6.14
C LEU A 418 7.32 -26.26 7.10
N ARG A 419 6.55 -27.12 7.77
CA ARG A 419 7.05 -28.19 8.65
C ARG A 419 7.43 -29.46 7.89
N SER A 420 6.74 -29.79 6.80
CA SER A 420 6.98 -31.02 6.03
C SER A 420 8.22 -30.98 5.12
N VAL A 421 8.73 -29.79 4.78
CA VAL A 421 9.97 -29.67 4.00
C VAL A 421 11.18 -30.06 4.88
N PRO A 422 11.93 -31.15 4.53
CA PRO A 422 13.06 -31.60 5.32
C PRO A 422 14.13 -30.51 5.44
N THR A 423 14.62 -30.26 6.65
CA THR A 423 15.90 -29.57 6.84
C THR A 423 17.00 -30.48 6.31
N ARG A 424 17.40 -30.34 5.04
CA ARG A 424 18.73 -30.83 4.65
C ARG A 424 19.75 -29.98 5.43
N SER A 425 20.24 -30.50 6.55
CA SER A 425 21.52 -30.06 7.11
C SER A 425 22.61 -30.55 6.15
N VAL A 426 22.89 -29.77 5.10
CA VAL A 426 23.98 -30.08 4.15
C VAL A 426 25.38 -29.84 4.78
N TYR A 427 25.47 -29.56 6.09
CA TYR A 427 26.74 -29.26 6.77
C TYR A 427 27.02 -30.16 7.99
N ALA A 428 26.66 -31.44 7.93
CA ALA A 428 27.06 -32.41 8.98
C ALA A 428 27.84 -33.63 8.47
N SER A 429 28.18 -33.72 7.18
CA SER A 429 28.83 -34.93 6.63
C SER A 429 29.99 -34.68 5.65
N VAL A 430 30.63 -33.51 5.65
CA VAL A 430 31.85 -33.27 4.84
C VAL A 430 33.05 -32.81 5.69
N VAL A 431 33.01 -33.06 7.00
CA VAL A 431 34.20 -33.03 7.86
C VAL A 431 34.11 -34.20 8.83
N ARG A 432 34.41 -35.39 8.32
CA ARG A 432 35.06 -36.48 9.09
C ARG A 432 36.01 -37.20 8.16
#